data_AF-F8MQ28-F1
#
_entry.id   AF-F8MQ28-F1
#
_cell.length_a   1.000
_cell.length_b   1.000
_cell.length_c   1.000
_cell.angle_alpha   90.00
_cell.angle_beta   90.00
_cell.angle_gamma   90.00
#
_symmetry.space_group_name_H-M   'P 1'
#
loop_
_entity.id
_entity.type
_entity.pdbx_description
1 polymer ?
#
loop_
_entity_poly.entity_id
_entity_poly.type
_entity_poly.pdbx_seq_one_letter_code
_entity_poly.pdbx_strand_id
1 'polypeptide(L)'
;MQLVTITLAFLGSASTALAALAQHLPQTSITISLPSAPPGDVSGKLFVFPPSTHGTLSTFGQTKSAPLSVANTLVFRNVTQGSYLLDIHCATHAFAPLRVDVAPTLDGVLEEGDGHGNVKLEVKAWQTYRGNDWDNKGEEAPRQTLKNGRDGGVVFGAKVLGEKGYFMERSKFSILSILRNPMILLGLVSMVIFLGMPKLVENMDPEMRAEWEENQKKNPMNALMGGGGAPAAPNFDMAAFLAGTSAKKEESSGDAAASTGGGAQQGGKKRRG
;
A
#
# COMPACT_ATOMS: atom_id res chain seq x y z
N MET A 1 -21.41 -89.13 15.72
CA MET A 1 -21.62 -88.19 16.85
C MET A 1 -20.24 -87.84 17.38
N GLN A 2 -19.66 -86.73 16.93
CA GLN A 2 -19.77 -85.38 17.50
C GLN A 2 -18.70 -85.09 18.57
N LEU A 3 -18.08 -83.92 18.39
CA LEU A 3 -17.30 -83.07 19.32
C LEU A 3 -15.78 -83.37 19.41
N VAL A 4 -14.82 -82.55 18.95
CA VAL A 4 -14.55 -81.08 18.89
C VAL A 4 -13.55 -80.62 19.96
N THR A 5 -12.33 -80.26 19.50
CA THR A 5 -11.35 -79.24 19.99
C THR A 5 -10.59 -79.50 21.33
N ILE A 6 -9.29 -79.16 21.53
CA ILE A 6 -8.65 -77.82 21.66
C ILE A 6 -7.09 -77.92 21.83
N THR A 7 -6.33 -77.20 20.97
CA THR A 7 -5.10 -76.34 21.13
C THR A 7 -3.63 -76.76 21.38
N LEU A 8 -2.76 -75.88 20.80
CA LEU A 8 -1.38 -75.40 21.10
C LEU A 8 -0.18 -76.24 20.60
N ALA A 9 0.91 -75.72 20.02
CA ALA A 9 1.35 -74.36 19.67
C ALA A 9 2.49 -74.46 18.63
N PHE A 10 2.44 -73.72 17.52
CA PHE A 10 3.61 -73.48 16.66
C PHE A 10 4.04 -72.02 16.83
N LEU A 11 5.10 -71.80 17.59
CA LEU A 11 5.82 -70.54 17.65
C LEU A 11 6.96 -70.60 16.62
N GLY A 12 6.72 -70.02 15.44
CA GLY A 12 7.73 -69.81 14.40
C GLY A 12 7.70 -68.35 14.00
N SER A 13 8.64 -67.59 14.55
CA SER A 13 8.84 -66.15 14.37
C SER A 13 8.95 -65.74 12.90
N ALA A 14 7.90 -65.11 12.35
CA ALA A 14 7.99 -64.32 11.14
C ALA A 14 8.50 -62.91 11.51
N SER A 15 9.82 -62.72 11.44
CA SER A 15 10.41 -61.39 11.50
C SER A 15 10.19 -60.73 10.13
N THR A 16 9.09 -59.98 10.00
CA THR A 16 8.84 -59.12 8.83
C THR A 16 9.72 -57.88 8.97
N ALA A 17 10.85 -57.87 8.26
CA ALA A 17 11.62 -56.67 8.02
C ALA A 17 10.79 -55.71 7.17
N LEU A 18 10.06 -54.81 7.83
CA LEU A 18 9.34 -53.71 7.22
C LEU A 18 10.36 -52.64 6.82
N ALA A 19 11.12 -52.92 5.76
CA ALA A 19 11.93 -51.91 5.09
C ALA A 19 10.96 -50.92 4.42
N ALA A 20 10.64 -49.85 5.12
CA ALA A 20 9.93 -48.71 4.55
C ALA A 20 10.75 -48.19 3.36
N LEU A 21 10.29 -48.45 2.12
CA LEU A 21 10.75 -47.72 0.96
C LEU A 21 10.38 -46.25 1.19
N ALA A 22 11.35 -45.46 1.63
CA ALA A 22 11.26 -44.01 1.57
C ALA A 22 11.23 -43.63 0.08
N GLN A 23 10.04 -43.54 -0.50
CA GLN A 23 9.85 -42.94 -1.82
C GLN A 23 10.40 -41.51 -1.74
N HIS A 24 11.55 -41.26 -2.35
CA HIS A 24 12.15 -39.94 -2.39
C HIS A 24 11.24 -39.03 -3.23
N LEU A 25 10.47 -38.17 -2.56
CA LEU A 25 9.68 -37.14 -3.23
C LEU A 25 10.61 -36.35 -4.15
N PRO A 26 10.23 -36.08 -5.40
CA PRO A 26 11.05 -35.26 -6.28
C PRO A 26 11.27 -33.89 -5.61
N GLN A 27 12.52 -33.43 -5.62
CA GLN A 27 12.91 -32.16 -5.03
C GLN A 27 13.62 -31.31 -6.08
N THR A 28 13.44 -30.00 -6.00
CA THR A 28 14.09 -29.03 -6.88
C THR A 28 14.78 -27.94 -6.07
N SER A 29 15.71 -27.24 -6.72
CA SER A 29 16.38 -26.07 -6.15
C SER A 29 15.90 -24.80 -6.86
N ILE A 30 15.56 -23.80 -6.06
CA ILE A 30 15.03 -22.52 -6.53
C ILE A 30 16.02 -21.45 -6.11
N THR A 31 16.47 -20.66 -7.08
CA THR A 31 17.40 -19.56 -6.84
C THR A 31 16.71 -18.25 -7.16
N ILE A 32 16.83 -17.28 -6.26
CA ILE A 32 16.27 -15.94 -6.45
C ILE A 32 17.42 -14.97 -6.58
N SER A 33 17.52 -14.28 -7.72
CA SER A 33 18.53 -13.25 -7.97
C SER A 33 18.02 -11.88 -7.52
N LEU A 34 18.80 -11.20 -6.70
CA LEU A 34 18.55 -9.84 -6.30
C LEU A 34 19.31 -8.89 -7.23
N PRO A 35 18.70 -7.78 -7.68
CA PRO A 35 19.37 -6.84 -8.58
C PRO A 35 20.49 -6.11 -7.85
N SER A 36 21.66 -5.97 -8.48
CA SER A 36 22.83 -5.36 -7.79
C SER A 36 22.62 -3.88 -7.44
N ALA A 37 21.69 -3.20 -8.12
CA ALA A 37 21.25 -1.84 -7.83
C ALA A 37 19.72 -1.76 -7.92
N PRO A 38 19.05 -1.04 -7.01
CA PRO A 38 17.63 -0.71 -7.15
C PRO A 38 17.35 0.05 -8.45
N PRO A 39 16.13 -0.05 -9.01
CA PRO A 39 15.74 0.77 -10.15
C PRO A 39 15.82 2.25 -9.78
N GLY A 40 16.66 3.02 -10.49
CA GLY A 40 16.81 4.47 -10.29
C GLY A 40 17.98 4.88 -9.39
N ASP A 41 18.71 3.95 -8.77
CA ASP A 41 19.94 4.29 -8.06
C ASP A 41 21.12 4.35 -9.03
N VAL A 42 21.66 5.56 -9.23
CA VAL A 42 22.82 5.85 -10.09
C VAL A 42 24.13 5.86 -9.30
N SER A 43 24.09 5.60 -8.00
CA SER A 43 25.24 5.75 -7.08
C SER A 43 26.38 4.77 -7.36
N GLY A 44 26.21 3.79 -8.26
CA GLY A 44 27.23 2.81 -8.63
C GLY A 44 27.66 1.90 -7.49
N LYS A 45 26.92 1.86 -6.38
CA LYS A 45 27.20 1.00 -5.23
C LYS A 45 26.86 -0.44 -5.61
N LEU A 46 27.88 -1.30 -5.66
CA LEU A 46 27.66 -2.74 -5.67
C LEU A 46 27.30 -3.20 -4.26
N PHE A 47 26.39 -4.17 -4.14
CA PHE A 47 25.95 -4.75 -2.85
C PHE A 47 25.18 -3.77 -1.95
N VAL A 48 24.16 -3.11 -2.51
CA VAL A 48 23.29 -2.19 -1.76
C VAL A 48 22.51 -2.87 -0.62
N PHE A 49 22.35 -4.20 -0.68
CA PHE A 49 21.57 -4.93 0.31
C PHE A 49 22.42 -5.37 1.52
N PRO A 50 21.92 -5.15 2.76
CA PRO A 50 22.59 -5.64 3.97
C PRO A 50 22.74 -7.16 3.98
N PRO A 51 23.79 -7.69 4.64
CA PRO A 51 24.00 -9.12 4.81
C PRO A 51 22.93 -9.80 5.68
N SER A 52 22.15 -9.03 6.44
CA SER A 52 20.99 -9.52 7.20
C SER A 52 19.78 -9.85 6.31
N THR A 53 19.88 -9.59 5.01
CA THR A 53 18.84 -9.94 4.04
C THR A 53 18.69 -11.45 3.93
N HIS A 54 17.46 -11.94 4.06
CA HIS A 54 17.14 -13.35 3.88
C HIS A 54 15.77 -13.50 3.26
N GLY A 55 15.56 -14.60 2.54
CA GLY A 55 14.27 -14.96 1.99
C GLY A 55 13.63 -16.08 2.78
N THR A 56 12.31 -16.02 2.94
CA THR A 56 11.50 -17.07 3.54
C THR A 56 10.51 -17.60 2.51
N LEU A 57 10.55 -18.90 2.27
CA LEU A 57 9.60 -19.64 1.46
C LEU A 57 8.62 -20.35 2.41
N SER A 58 7.40 -19.85 2.50
CA SER A 58 6.35 -20.41 3.36
C SER A 58 5.31 -21.15 2.54
N THR A 59 4.91 -22.33 3.01
CA THR A 59 3.74 -23.08 2.55
C THR A 59 2.96 -23.56 3.77
N PHE A 60 1.86 -24.27 3.54
CA PHE A 60 1.05 -24.81 4.62
C PHE A 60 1.88 -25.76 5.50
N GLY A 61 2.12 -25.36 6.76
CA GLY A 61 2.84 -26.15 7.75
C GLY A 61 4.36 -26.28 7.55
N GLN A 62 4.96 -25.62 6.54
CA GLN A 62 6.42 -25.62 6.35
C GLN A 62 6.94 -24.25 5.98
N THR A 63 8.10 -23.89 6.51
CA THR A 63 8.83 -22.67 6.13
C THR A 63 10.30 -23.00 5.94
N LYS A 64 10.87 -22.52 4.84
CA LYS A 64 12.28 -22.66 4.51
C LYS A 64 12.89 -21.27 4.43
N SER A 65 14.06 -21.07 5.01
CA SER A 65 14.77 -19.79 4.98
C SER A 65 16.09 -19.96 4.23
N ALA A 66 16.47 -18.95 3.45
CA ALA A 66 17.74 -18.90 2.76
C ALA A 66 18.39 -17.52 2.99
N PRO A 67 19.65 -17.46 3.47
CA PRO A 67 20.37 -16.20 3.61
C PRO A 67 20.86 -15.70 2.25
N LEU A 68 21.18 -14.40 2.19
CA LEU A 68 21.81 -13.78 1.03
C LEU A 68 23.23 -14.34 0.80
N SER A 69 23.45 -14.87 -0.40
CA SER A 69 24.78 -15.27 -0.88
C SER A 69 25.58 -14.08 -1.39
N VAL A 70 26.92 -14.24 -1.47
CA VAL A 70 27.85 -13.26 -2.05
C VAL A 70 27.52 -12.93 -3.51
N ALA A 71 26.85 -13.84 -4.22
CA ALA A 71 26.40 -13.63 -5.59
C ALA A 71 25.09 -12.83 -5.70
N ASN A 72 24.61 -12.19 -4.63
CA ASN A 72 23.28 -11.56 -4.55
C ASN A 72 22.14 -12.55 -4.86
N THR A 73 22.28 -13.80 -4.44
CA THR A 73 21.28 -14.84 -4.66
C THR A 73 20.80 -15.48 -3.37
N LEU A 74 19.53 -15.90 -3.35
CA LEU A 74 18.93 -16.71 -2.30
C LEU A 74 18.69 -18.10 -2.86
N VAL A 75 19.31 -19.13 -2.27
CA VAL A 75 19.23 -20.50 -2.78
C VAL A 75 18.40 -21.36 -1.83
N PHE A 76 17.20 -21.74 -2.26
CA PHE A 76 16.34 -22.67 -1.56
C PHE A 76 16.58 -24.08 -2.11
N ARG A 77 17.06 -24.97 -1.24
CA ARG A 77 17.32 -26.38 -1.57
C ARG A 77 16.16 -27.25 -1.12
N ASN A 78 16.04 -28.41 -1.74
CA ASN A 78 15.10 -29.47 -1.34
C ASN A 78 13.63 -29.02 -1.35
N VAL A 79 13.22 -28.23 -2.34
CA VAL A 79 11.83 -27.76 -2.49
C VAL A 79 10.99 -28.84 -3.16
N THR A 80 9.93 -29.28 -2.50
CA THR A 80 8.99 -30.29 -3.01
C THR A 80 7.90 -29.64 -3.84
N GLN A 81 7.12 -30.45 -4.56
CA GLN A 81 5.93 -29.95 -5.27
C GLN A 81 4.97 -29.21 -4.31
N GLY A 82 4.31 -28.18 -4.83
CA GLY A 82 3.36 -27.37 -4.07
C GLY A 82 3.45 -25.89 -4.40
N SER A 83 2.54 -25.13 -3.79
CA SER A 83 2.51 -23.68 -3.88
C SER A 83 3.13 -23.05 -2.64
N TYR A 84 3.98 -22.05 -2.87
CA TYR A 84 4.75 -21.37 -1.84
C TYR A 84 4.61 -19.86 -1.99
N LEU A 85 4.67 -19.16 -0.86
CA LEU A 85 4.85 -17.71 -0.81
C LEU A 85 6.30 -17.42 -0.46
N LEU A 86 6.97 -16.65 -1.32
CA LEU A 86 8.31 -16.15 -1.11
C LEU A 86 8.24 -14.68 -0.66
N ASP A 87 8.69 -14.45 0.57
CA ASP A 87 8.89 -13.13 1.16
C ASP A 87 10.41 -12.88 1.33
N ILE A 88 10.88 -11.70 0.94
CA ILE A 88 12.28 -11.29 1.13
C ILE A 88 12.33 -10.21 2.21
N HIS A 89 13.04 -10.51 3.29
CA HIS A 89 13.20 -9.65 4.45
C HIS A 89 14.52 -8.90 4.35
N CYS A 90 14.43 -7.59 4.26
CA CYS A 90 15.57 -6.68 4.25
C CYS A 90 15.27 -5.48 5.14
N ALA A 91 16.30 -4.98 5.84
CA ALA A 91 16.18 -3.83 6.72
C ALA A 91 16.16 -2.49 5.97
N THR A 92 16.67 -2.41 4.74
CA THR A 92 16.76 -1.12 4.02
C THR A 92 15.78 -1.01 2.86
N HIS A 93 15.43 -2.13 2.22
CA HIS A 93 14.59 -2.15 1.03
C HIS A 93 13.38 -3.06 1.20
N ALA A 94 12.29 -2.72 0.52
CA ALA A 94 11.11 -3.56 0.37
C ALA A 94 11.17 -4.30 -0.98
N PHE A 95 10.76 -5.56 -0.96
CA PHE A 95 10.68 -6.42 -2.15
C PHE A 95 9.24 -6.84 -2.39
N ALA A 96 8.89 -7.07 -3.66
CA ALA A 96 7.59 -7.62 -4.01
C ALA A 96 7.52 -9.10 -3.59
N PRO A 97 6.45 -9.53 -2.90
CA PRO A 97 6.27 -10.94 -2.60
C PRO A 97 5.98 -11.72 -3.88
N LEU A 98 6.51 -12.94 -3.96
CA LEU A 98 6.35 -13.82 -5.12
C LEU A 98 5.60 -15.08 -4.70
N ARG A 99 4.58 -15.47 -5.45
CA ARG A 99 3.98 -16.80 -5.38
C ARG A 99 4.82 -17.72 -6.26
N VAL A 100 5.28 -18.84 -5.73
CA VAL A 100 6.07 -19.83 -6.45
C VAL A 100 5.31 -21.15 -6.46
N ASP A 101 4.88 -21.62 -7.63
CA ASP A 101 4.27 -22.94 -7.78
C ASP A 101 5.30 -23.91 -8.38
N VAL A 102 5.45 -25.07 -7.74
CA VAL A 102 6.28 -26.18 -8.17
C VAL A 102 5.35 -27.32 -8.57
N ALA A 103 5.24 -27.59 -9.86
CA ALA A 103 4.39 -28.63 -10.41
C ALA A 103 5.22 -29.76 -11.04
N PRO A 104 4.81 -31.03 -10.90
CA PRO A 104 5.43 -32.12 -11.65
C PRO A 104 4.98 -32.05 -13.11
N THR A 105 5.95 -31.98 -14.01
CA THR A 105 5.76 -32.06 -15.46
C THR A 105 6.40 -33.36 -15.95
N LEU A 106 5.64 -34.11 -16.75
CA LEU A 106 6.12 -35.33 -17.42
C LEU A 106 6.84 -34.91 -18.71
N ASP A 107 8.15 -35.09 -18.79
CA ASP A 107 8.92 -34.86 -20.02
C ASP A 107 8.75 -36.10 -20.93
N GLY A 108 8.05 -35.94 -22.07
CA GLY A 108 8.07 -36.89 -23.19
C GLY A 108 6.84 -37.80 -23.35
N VAL A 109 6.43 -37.96 -24.62
CA VAL A 109 5.39 -38.87 -25.10
C VAL A 109 5.62 -40.28 -24.55
N LEU A 110 4.54 -40.92 -24.11
CA LEU A 110 4.53 -42.35 -23.76
C LEU A 110 4.91 -43.16 -25.01
N GLU A 111 6.20 -43.39 -25.22
CA GLU A 111 6.64 -44.56 -25.99
C GLU A 111 6.37 -45.77 -25.09
N GLU A 112 5.40 -46.59 -25.50
CA GLU A 112 5.06 -47.88 -24.88
C GLU A 112 6.30 -48.78 -24.88
N GLY A 113 7.12 -48.71 -23.84
CA GLY A 113 8.35 -49.52 -23.77
C GLY A 113 8.93 -49.64 -22.38
N ASP A 114 9.24 -48.53 -21.70
CA ASP A 114 9.93 -48.56 -20.42
C ASP A 114 9.30 -47.58 -19.42
N GLY A 115 8.60 -48.12 -18.41
CA GLY A 115 7.80 -47.39 -17.41
C GLY A 115 8.56 -46.54 -16.39
N HIS A 116 9.69 -45.93 -16.77
CA HIS A 116 10.46 -45.02 -15.94
C HIS A 116 10.44 -43.59 -16.51
N GLY A 117 9.25 -42.99 -16.58
CA GLY A 117 9.13 -41.56 -16.86
C GLY A 117 9.83 -40.74 -15.77
N ASN A 118 10.82 -39.93 -16.13
CA ASN A 118 11.48 -39.03 -15.19
C ASN A 118 10.53 -37.88 -14.85
N VAL A 119 10.09 -37.80 -13.59
CA VAL A 119 9.24 -36.70 -13.12
C VAL A 119 10.10 -35.46 -12.90
N LYS A 120 10.00 -34.49 -13.81
CA LYS A 120 10.70 -33.21 -13.70
C LYS A 120 9.81 -32.19 -13.04
N LEU A 121 10.36 -31.41 -12.11
CA LEU A 121 9.61 -30.34 -11.46
C LEU A 121 9.77 -29.04 -12.24
N GLU A 122 8.68 -28.54 -12.80
CA GLU A 122 8.61 -27.21 -13.38
C GLU A 122 8.25 -26.19 -12.30
N VAL A 123 9.01 -25.10 -12.23
CA VAL A 123 8.79 -24.02 -11.27
C VAL A 123 8.37 -22.78 -12.04
N LYS A 124 7.25 -22.19 -11.61
CA LYS A 124 6.73 -20.91 -12.10
C LYS A 124 6.56 -19.96 -10.93
N ALA A 125 6.77 -18.67 -11.17
CA ALA A 125 6.65 -17.66 -10.14
C ALA A 125 5.80 -16.49 -10.64
N TRP A 126 4.95 -15.93 -9.79
CA TRP A 126 4.08 -14.80 -10.08
C TRP A 126 4.26 -13.72 -9.02
N GLN A 127 4.23 -12.45 -9.42
CA GLN A 127 4.17 -11.35 -8.47
C GLN A 127 2.80 -11.35 -7.79
N THR A 128 2.78 -11.34 -6.46
CA THR A 128 1.55 -11.29 -5.68
C THR A 128 1.50 -10.04 -4.82
N TYR A 129 0.33 -9.75 -4.26
CA TYR A 129 0.08 -8.62 -3.38
C TYR A 129 -0.69 -9.10 -2.15
N ARG A 130 -0.43 -8.48 -1.00
CA ARG A 130 -1.15 -8.79 0.22
C ARG A 130 -2.62 -8.40 0.07
N GLY A 131 -3.51 -9.30 0.45
CA GLY A 131 -4.96 -9.10 0.37
C GLY A 131 -5.63 -9.57 -0.93
N ASN A 132 -4.87 -10.14 -1.87
CA ASN A 132 -5.43 -10.79 -3.05
C ASN A 132 -5.72 -12.28 -2.79
N ASP A 133 -6.74 -12.82 -3.44
CA ASP A 133 -7.02 -14.26 -3.39
C ASP A 133 -5.85 -15.05 -3.97
N TRP A 134 -5.59 -16.24 -3.39
CA TRP A 134 -4.45 -17.05 -3.82
C TRP A 134 -4.53 -17.36 -5.31
N ASP A 135 -5.71 -17.72 -5.82
CA ASP A 135 -5.94 -18.12 -7.21
C ASP A 135 -5.75 -17.00 -8.24
N ASN A 136 -5.79 -15.74 -7.81
CA ASN A 136 -5.53 -14.62 -8.70
C ASN A 136 -4.02 -14.43 -8.90
N LYS A 137 -3.50 -15.14 -9.91
CA LYS A 137 -2.10 -15.08 -10.32
C LYS A 137 -1.87 -13.77 -11.10
N GLY A 138 -1.04 -12.89 -10.54
CA GLY A 138 -0.64 -11.65 -11.18
C GLY A 138 0.33 -11.86 -12.35
N GLU A 139 1.17 -10.86 -12.60
CA GLU A 139 2.22 -10.93 -13.62
C GLU A 139 3.20 -12.07 -13.32
N GLU A 140 3.46 -12.94 -14.30
CA GLU A 140 4.47 -13.99 -14.18
C GLU A 140 5.86 -13.35 -14.09
N ALA A 141 6.59 -13.67 -13.03
CA ALA A 141 7.94 -13.18 -12.84
C ALA A 141 8.86 -13.80 -13.90
N PRO A 142 9.62 -12.98 -14.65
CA PRO A 142 10.43 -13.49 -15.74
C PRO A 142 11.48 -14.47 -15.21
N ARG A 143 11.42 -15.70 -15.72
CA ARG A 143 12.45 -16.71 -15.47
C ARG A 143 13.76 -16.25 -16.12
N GLN A 144 14.77 -16.00 -15.30
CA GLN A 144 16.09 -15.66 -15.79
C GLN A 144 16.82 -16.95 -16.17
N THR A 145 17.03 -17.16 -17.47
CA THR A 145 17.85 -18.28 -17.93
C THR A 145 19.32 -17.86 -17.84
N LEU A 146 20.01 -18.30 -16.79
CA LEU A 146 21.46 -18.11 -16.67
C LEU A 146 22.14 -18.88 -17.80
N LYS A 147 22.72 -18.17 -18.77
CA LYS A 147 23.42 -18.77 -19.94
C LYS A 147 24.58 -19.70 -19.57
N ASN A 148 25.07 -19.65 -18.32
CA ASN A 148 26.25 -20.41 -17.84
C ASN A 148 25.96 -21.30 -16.61
N GLY A 149 24.69 -21.60 -16.31
CA GLY A 149 24.31 -22.39 -15.13
C GLY A 149 24.53 -23.88 -15.31
N ARG A 150 25.53 -24.43 -14.61
CA ARG A 150 25.85 -25.87 -14.55
C ARG A 150 24.85 -26.70 -13.72
N ASP A 151 23.86 -26.05 -13.10
CA ASP A 151 22.86 -26.67 -12.26
C ASP A 151 21.47 -26.39 -12.84
N GLY A 152 20.62 -27.41 -12.97
CA GLY A 152 19.24 -27.31 -13.43
C GLY A 152 18.29 -26.53 -12.50
N GLY A 153 18.81 -25.57 -11.74
CA GLY A 153 18.07 -24.69 -10.84
C GLY A 153 17.31 -23.61 -11.61
N VAL A 154 16.11 -23.29 -11.12
CA VAL A 154 15.28 -22.22 -11.69
C VAL A 154 15.66 -20.89 -11.06
N VAL A 155 15.98 -19.88 -11.87
CA VAL A 155 16.35 -18.55 -11.39
C VAL A 155 15.25 -17.53 -11.66
N PHE A 156 14.82 -16.83 -10.61
CA PHE A 156 13.85 -15.73 -10.71
C PHE A 156 14.45 -14.43 -10.19
N GLY A 157 14.17 -13.32 -10.87
CA GLY A 157 14.56 -11.99 -10.41
C GLY A 157 13.60 -11.45 -9.36
N ALA A 158 14.14 -11.00 -8.22
CA ALA A 158 13.38 -10.26 -7.22
C ALA A 158 13.17 -8.80 -7.65
N LYS A 159 11.94 -8.30 -7.53
CA LYS A 159 11.60 -6.90 -7.82
C LYS A 159 11.68 -6.06 -6.55
N VAL A 160 12.49 -5.01 -6.59
CA VAL A 160 12.63 -4.01 -5.51
C VAL A 160 11.48 -3.01 -5.64
N LEU A 161 10.75 -2.77 -4.55
CA LEU A 161 9.67 -1.78 -4.48
C LEU A 161 10.19 -0.39 -4.10
N GLY A 162 11.24 -0.32 -3.28
CA GLY A 162 11.85 0.94 -2.84
C GLY A 162 12.56 0.82 -1.50
N GLU A 163 13.13 1.93 -1.03
CA GLU A 163 13.74 2.05 0.30
C GLU A 163 12.68 2.16 1.41
N LYS A 164 13.00 1.60 2.58
CA LYS A 164 12.14 1.65 3.76
C LYS A 164 12.47 2.89 4.59
N GLY A 165 11.53 3.84 4.62
CA GLY A 165 11.58 4.96 5.56
C GLY A 165 11.04 4.56 6.92
N TYR A 166 11.93 4.41 7.91
CA TYR A 166 11.53 4.14 9.31
C TYR A 166 11.32 5.41 10.12
N PHE A 167 11.94 6.50 9.69
CA PHE A 167 11.93 7.75 10.40
C PHE A 167 11.01 8.74 9.70
N MET A 168 10.17 9.39 10.50
CA MET A 168 9.45 10.57 10.06
C MET A 168 10.29 11.79 10.44
N GLU A 169 10.65 12.60 9.45
CA GLU A 169 11.35 13.85 9.75
C GLU A 169 10.44 14.75 10.58
N ARG A 170 10.98 15.34 11.64
CA ARG A 170 10.26 16.38 12.38
C ARG A 170 10.08 17.57 11.46
N SER A 171 8.88 18.15 11.46
CA SER A 171 8.64 19.43 10.79
C SER A 171 9.61 20.47 11.35
N LYS A 172 10.59 20.85 10.54
CA LYS A 172 11.51 21.94 10.88
C LYS A 172 10.76 23.26 10.68
N PHE A 173 10.96 24.22 11.57
CA PHE A 173 10.50 25.58 11.38
C PHE A 173 11.20 26.16 10.14
N SER A 174 10.53 26.11 8.99
CA SER A 174 10.98 26.74 7.77
C SER A 174 10.51 28.20 7.79
N ILE A 175 11.45 29.13 7.95
CA ILE A 175 11.18 30.59 7.93
C ILE A 175 10.50 30.98 6.61
N LEU A 176 10.86 30.32 5.50
CA LEU A 176 10.19 30.50 4.21
C LEU A 176 8.74 29.98 4.21
N SER A 177 8.44 28.91 4.95
CA SER A 177 7.07 28.42 5.10
C SER A 177 6.22 29.33 6.00
N ILE A 178 6.84 29.99 6.97
CA ILE A 178 6.20 31.03 7.81
C ILE A 178 5.86 32.26 6.96
N LEU A 179 6.76 32.72 6.09
CA LEU A 179 6.47 33.82 5.16
C LEU A 179 5.39 33.46 4.13
N ARG A 180 5.34 32.19 3.68
CA ARG A 180 4.28 31.68 2.79
C ARG A 180 2.92 31.51 3.47
N ASN A 181 2.82 31.73 4.78
CA ASN A 181 1.55 31.70 5.47
C ASN A 181 0.72 32.95 5.09
N PRO A 182 -0.47 32.80 4.49
CA PRO A 182 -1.29 33.92 4.03
C PRO A 182 -1.60 34.92 5.15
N MET A 183 -1.75 34.47 6.39
CA MET A 183 -2.01 35.38 7.52
C MET A 183 -0.81 36.26 7.86
N ILE A 184 0.42 35.73 7.76
CA ILE A 184 1.65 36.49 8.06
C ILE A 184 1.97 37.44 6.91
N LEU A 185 1.77 37.03 5.66
CA LEU A 185 1.98 37.89 4.50
C LEU A 185 0.98 39.06 4.48
N LEU A 186 -0.29 38.81 4.77
CA LEU A 186 -1.29 39.87 4.94
C LEU A 186 -0.94 40.79 6.10
N GLY A 187 -0.45 40.25 7.22
CA GLY A 187 0.04 41.04 8.36
C GLY A 187 1.26 41.91 8.02
N LEU A 188 2.19 41.41 7.22
CA LEU A 188 3.36 42.18 6.78
C LEU A 188 2.97 43.27 5.77
N VAL A 189 2.11 42.94 4.80
CA VAL A 189 1.59 43.91 3.82
C VAL A 189 0.81 45.03 4.53
N SER A 190 -0.02 44.70 5.51
CA SER A 190 -0.75 45.71 6.28
C SER A 190 0.19 46.59 7.11
N MET A 191 1.24 46.02 7.72
CA MET A 191 2.29 46.81 8.40
C MET A 191 3.02 47.76 7.45
N VAL A 192 3.33 47.33 6.23
CA VAL A 192 3.97 48.17 5.21
C VAL A 192 3.04 49.28 4.77
N ILE A 193 1.75 49.02 4.56
CA ILE A 193 0.76 50.05 4.23
C ILE A 193 0.61 51.03 5.39
N PHE A 194 0.52 50.56 6.63
CA PHE A 194 0.35 51.43 7.80
C PHE A 194 1.54 52.40 7.99
N LEU A 195 2.76 51.95 7.74
CA LEU A 195 3.96 52.79 7.84
C LEU A 195 4.25 53.58 6.55
N GLY A 196 3.86 53.06 5.39
CA GLY A 196 4.13 53.64 4.07
C GLY A 196 3.08 54.65 3.62
N MET A 197 1.81 54.47 4.00
CA MET A 197 0.70 55.35 3.61
C MET A 197 0.87 56.79 4.13
N PRO A 198 1.34 57.05 5.37
CA PRO A 198 1.68 58.40 5.81
C PRO A 198 2.72 59.06 4.89
N LYS A 199 3.73 58.30 4.45
CA LYS A 199 4.80 58.79 3.57
C LYS A 199 4.37 58.98 2.11
N LEU A 200 3.43 58.17 1.64
CA LEU A 200 2.83 58.31 0.32
C LEU A 200 1.89 59.53 0.27
N VAL A 201 1.12 59.75 1.34
CA VAL A 201 0.22 60.90 1.45
C VAL A 201 1.01 62.20 1.58
N GLU A 202 2.10 62.24 2.36
CA GLU A 202 2.97 63.42 2.50
C GLU A 202 3.58 63.89 1.18
N ASN A 203 3.87 62.97 0.25
CA ASN A 203 4.50 63.25 -1.05
C ASN A 203 3.53 63.35 -2.23
N MET A 204 2.21 63.24 -2.02
CA MET A 204 1.22 63.27 -3.10
C MET A 204 0.69 64.70 -3.35
N ASP A 205 0.38 65.02 -4.61
CA ASP A 205 -0.15 66.34 -5.05
C ASP A 205 -1.56 66.63 -4.47
N PRO A 206 -1.95 67.89 -4.22
CA PRO A 206 -3.18 68.21 -3.48
C PRO A 206 -4.46 67.84 -4.23
N GLU A 207 -4.45 67.79 -5.56
CA GLU A 207 -5.59 67.31 -6.36
C GLU A 207 -5.81 65.79 -6.20
N MET A 208 -4.73 64.99 -6.19
CA MET A 208 -4.83 63.53 -6.00
C MET A 208 -5.21 63.14 -4.56
N ARG A 209 -4.89 63.98 -3.56
CA ARG A 209 -5.34 63.76 -2.16
C ARG A 209 -6.85 63.90 -2.05
N ALA A 210 -7.43 64.90 -2.71
CA ALA A 210 -8.88 65.11 -2.70
C ALA A 210 -9.62 63.95 -3.38
N GLU A 211 -9.11 63.44 -4.51
CA GLU A 211 -9.69 62.27 -5.18
C GLU A 211 -9.56 60.98 -4.36
N TRP A 212 -8.45 60.80 -3.63
CA TRP A 212 -8.26 59.67 -2.71
C TRP A 212 -9.20 59.75 -1.51
N GLU A 213 -9.41 60.94 -0.93
CA GLU A 213 -10.38 61.15 0.15
C GLU A 213 -11.81 60.90 -0.30
N GLU A 214 -12.18 61.32 -1.52
CA GLU A 214 -13.47 60.99 -2.11
C GLU A 214 -13.65 59.49 -2.31
N ASN A 215 -12.62 58.78 -2.79
CA ASN A 215 -12.66 57.34 -2.99
C ASN A 215 -12.65 56.55 -1.67
N GLN A 216 -11.99 57.06 -0.63
CA GLN A 216 -12.07 56.50 0.73
C GLN A 216 -13.46 56.70 1.35
N LYS A 217 -14.10 57.86 1.13
CA LYS A 217 -15.49 58.11 1.56
C LYS A 217 -16.49 57.21 0.84
N LYS A 218 -16.19 56.80 -0.39
CA LYS A 218 -17.06 55.93 -1.22
C LYS A 218 -16.89 54.42 -0.90
N ASN A 219 -15.77 53.98 -0.32
CA ASN A 219 -15.50 52.56 -0.02
C ASN A 219 -15.19 52.29 1.47
N PRO A 220 -16.18 51.86 2.29
CA PRO A 220 -16.01 51.69 3.73
C PRO A 220 -15.05 50.56 4.14
N MET A 221 -14.77 49.60 3.25
CA MET A 221 -13.78 48.53 3.49
C MET A 221 -12.33 49.04 3.49
N ASN A 222 -12.06 50.16 2.80
CA ASN A 222 -10.72 50.74 2.70
C ASN A 222 -10.41 51.65 3.90
N ALA A 223 -11.44 52.24 4.52
CA ALA A 223 -11.34 53.01 5.77
C ALA A 223 -11.04 52.11 6.99
N LEU A 224 -11.38 50.83 6.90
CA LEU A 224 -11.10 49.84 7.94
C LEU A 224 -9.64 49.33 7.90
N MET A 225 -9.05 49.22 6.70
CA MET A 225 -7.70 48.68 6.51
C MET A 225 -6.62 49.77 6.30
N GLY A 226 -7.01 50.98 5.89
CA GLY A 226 -6.15 52.13 5.76
C GLY A 226 -6.20 52.98 7.01
N GLY A 227 -5.22 52.81 7.90
CA GLY A 227 -5.08 53.51 9.18
C GLY A 227 -5.26 55.03 9.11
N GLY A 228 -6.50 55.47 9.32
CA GLY A 228 -6.86 56.83 9.71
C GLY A 228 -7.55 56.73 11.07
N GLY A 229 -6.87 57.20 12.12
CA GLY A 229 -7.47 57.37 13.43
C GLY A 229 -8.64 58.35 13.36
N ALA A 230 -9.85 57.83 13.23
CA ALA A 230 -11.10 58.50 13.52
C ALA A 230 -11.92 57.52 14.37
N PRO A 231 -12.67 58.01 15.38
CA PRO A 231 -13.18 57.17 16.45
C PRO A 231 -14.03 56.07 15.86
N ALA A 232 -13.79 54.84 16.32
CA ALA A 232 -14.69 53.73 16.11
C ALA A 232 -16.12 54.25 16.30
N ALA A 233 -16.88 54.32 15.21
CA ALA A 233 -18.32 54.48 15.33
C ALA A 233 -18.76 53.33 16.25
N PRO A 234 -19.38 53.60 17.41
CA PRO A 234 -19.58 52.61 18.46
C PRO A 234 -20.56 51.49 18.07
N ASN A 235 -21.05 51.50 16.82
CA ASN A 235 -22.09 50.64 16.30
C ASN A 235 -21.66 49.83 15.04
N PHE A 236 -20.38 49.86 14.62
CA PHE A 236 -19.94 49.00 13.52
C PHE A 236 -19.35 47.69 14.08
N ASP A 237 -20.22 46.70 14.29
CA ASP A 237 -19.83 45.35 14.67
C ASP A 237 -19.27 44.60 13.45
N MET A 238 -17.96 44.70 13.27
CA MET A 238 -17.23 43.99 12.23
C MET A 238 -17.33 42.46 12.36
N ALA A 239 -17.56 41.94 13.57
CA ALA A 239 -17.78 40.52 13.78
C ALA A 239 -19.17 40.11 13.26
N ALA A 240 -20.22 40.92 13.44
CA ALA A 240 -21.55 40.66 12.88
C ALA A 240 -21.56 40.69 11.34
N PHE A 241 -20.80 41.59 10.71
CA PHE A 241 -20.69 41.65 9.25
C PHE A 241 -19.98 40.42 8.66
N LEU A 242 -18.96 39.89 9.35
CA LEU A 242 -18.25 38.68 8.92
C LEU A 242 -19.03 37.40 9.26
N ALA A 243 -19.73 37.38 10.40
CA ALA A 243 -20.61 36.28 10.80
C ALA A 243 -21.88 36.18 9.93
N GLY A 244 -22.32 37.28 9.31
CA GLY A 244 -23.49 37.33 8.43
C GLY A 244 -23.34 36.61 7.09
N THR A 245 -22.14 36.14 6.72
CA THR A 245 -21.91 35.33 5.50
C THR A 245 -21.61 33.86 5.79
N SER A 246 -21.69 33.43 7.05
CA SER A 246 -21.41 32.04 7.47
C SER A 246 -22.56 31.34 8.23
N ALA A 247 -23.74 31.95 8.34
CA ALA A 247 -24.91 31.35 9.01
C ALA A 247 -26.05 30.98 8.03
N LYS A 248 -25.80 30.06 7.07
CA LYS A 248 -26.87 29.25 6.47
C LYS A 248 -26.37 27.93 5.86
N LYS A 249 -26.08 26.93 6.71
CA LYS A 249 -26.60 25.55 6.61
C LYS A 249 -26.04 24.68 7.74
N GLU A 250 -26.82 23.65 8.08
CA GLU A 250 -26.71 22.69 9.20
C GLU A 250 -27.37 23.21 10.50
N GLU A 251 -28.34 22.55 11.13
CA GLU A 251 -29.17 21.37 10.84
C GLU A 251 -30.21 21.31 11.98
N SER A 252 -31.49 20.93 11.74
CA SER A 252 -32.28 20.25 12.78
C SER A 252 -33.47 19.49 12.21
N SER A 253 -33.35 18.16 12.31
CA SER A 253 -34.37 17.13 12.47
C SER A 253 -35.80 17.54 12.85
N GLY A 254 -36.78 16.81 12.30
CA GLY A 254 -38.06 16.58 12.98
C GLY A 254 -39.26 16.39 12.06
N ASP A 255 -39.63 15.14 11.83
CA ASP A 255 -40.95 14.69 11.38
C ASP A 255 -42.11 15.39 12.12
N ALA A 256 -43.11 15.88 11.38
CA ALA A 256 -44.54 15.77 11.72
C ALA A 256 -45.45 16.43 10.66
N ALA A 257 -46.14 15.55 9.93
CA ALA A 257 -47.54 15.62 9.51
C ALA A 257 -48.27 16.99 9.39
N ALA A 258 -48.58 17.32 8.13
CA ALA A 258 -49.91 17.59 7.55
C ALA A 258 -50.99 18.33 8.38
N SER A 259 -51.43 19.47 7.84
CA SER A 259 -52.84 19.93 7.92
C SER A 259 -53.33 20.45 6.56
N THR A 260 -54.01 19.55 5.84
CA THR A 260 -55.32 19.69 5.17
C THR A 260 -55.68 20.94 4.35
N GLY A 261 -56.06 20.69 3.10
CA GLY A 261 -56.91 21.59 2.31
C GLY A 261 -57.43 20.98 1.00
N GLY A 262 -58.55 20.24 1.07
CA GLY A 262 -59.57 20.20 0.01
C GLY A 262 -59.71 18.93 -0.85
N GLY A 263 -60.94 18.36 -0.86
CA GLY A 263 -61.45 17.61 -2.02
C GLY A 263 -62.03 16.23 -1.72
N ALA A 264 -63.32 16.17 -1.37
CA ALA A 264 -64.10 14.96 -1.14
C ALA A 264 -64.61 14.30 -2.44
N GLN A 265 -64.64 12.97 -2.50
CA GLN A 265 -65.73 12.15 -3.11
C GLN A 265 -65.50 10.66 -2.77
N GLN A 266 -66.14 10.10 -1.73
CA GLN A 266 -67.42 9.38 -1.75
C GLN A 266 -67.39 8.06 -2.55
N GLY A 267 -67.53 6.92 -1.85
CA GLY A 267 -67.75 5.63 -2.52
C GLY A 267 -67.49 4.36 -1.71
N GLY A 268 -67.98 4.25 -0.47
CA GLY A 268 -67.95 2.98 0.28
C GLY A 268 -69.27 2.22 0.15
N LYS A 269 -69.22 0.94 -0.26
CA LYS A 269 -70.06 -0.12 0.32
C LYS A 269 -69.67 -1.53 -0.15
N LYS A 270 -69.37 -2.37 0.87
CA LYS A 270 -69.85 -3.76 1.05
C LYS A 270 -69.25 -4.81 0.09
N ARG A 271 -68.77 -6.00 0.50
CA ARG A 271 -69.00 -6.86 1.67
C ARG A 271 -67.92 -7.94 1.73
N ARG A 272 -67.65 -8.40 2.96
CA ARG A 272 -67.26 -9.75 3.41
C ARG A 272 -67.07 -10.83 2.33
N GLY A 273 -65.91 -11.48 2.43
CA GLY A 273 -65.53 -12.78 1.88
C GLY A 273 -64.11 -13.04 2.32
#